data_AF-A0A6G0ZCX7-F1
#
_entry.id   AF-A0A6G0ZCX7-F1
#
_cell.length_a   1.000
_cell.length_b   1.000
_cell.length_c   1.000
_cell.angle_alpha   90.00
_cell.angle_beta   90.00
_cell.angle_gamma   90.00
#
_symmetry.space_group_name_H-M   'P 1'
#
loop_
_entity.id
_entity.type
_entity.pdbx_description
1 polymer ?
#
loop_
_entity_poly.entity_id
_entity_poly.type
_entity_poly.pdbx_seq_one_letter_code
_entity_poly.pdbx_strand_id
1 'polypeptide(L)'
;YFAILSISRVDIYTFDCKLVSSPKWPSMQCDVVQRNHVSLSDHILAVRDQLNDKMIHVFEIAPLIALPTIKHEFAVTHVQLMTTKFQDKRYLALIDSNMNIFIVHIGHKDCAKTYKLEITILYYIFVFHFHTPIGSMFHSMCWNSQTESLAALQYTNLIVWYDPLLLLNDQILVRKSLEKSDLSLYGNKLNIELYEDNMVSLINTDGVKIFIQVSPYLEAMKNYISVSKWMECRIVCREMKNEAMWALLAGSAVLAKQLDTAEECFLAIGQIERATFIQHIKTISDRTVQESSLALLSGKTSEAESILLRNGSTFKAIMFNIHIHNWSRALELAVKHKKYLNMVVYKRRNYLEFYKKEETNEKYLKYSNIEIDNDEILKEIEEENQRL
;
A
#
# COMPACT_ATOMS: atom_id res chain seq x y z
N TYR A 1 -1.19 -22.06 -16.84
CA TYR A 1 -0.60 -23.32 -16.32
C TYR A 1 -1.58 -23.94 -15.33
N PHE A 2 -1.46 -25.23 -15.04
CA PHE A 2 -2.18 -25.87 -13.93
C PHE A 2 -1.23 -26.77 -13.15
N ALA A 3 -1.48 -26.93 -11.85
CA ALA A 3 -0.68 -27.75 -10.94
C ALA A 3 -1.43 -29.03 -10.57
N ILE A 4 -0.74 -30.16 -10.58
CA ILE A 4 -1.22 -31.43 -10.05
C ILE A 4 -0.42 -31.72 -8.78
N LEU A 5 -1.13 -31.92 -7.67
CA LEU A 5 -0.53 -32.32 -6.40
C LEU A 5 -0.79 -33.82 -6.19
N SER A 6 0.29 -34.59 -6.16
CA SER A 6 0.34 -35.99 -5.69
C SER A 6 0.89 -36.01 -4.26
N ILE A 7 0.74 -37.10 -3.52
CA ILE A 7 1.14 -37.25 -2.09
C ILE A 7 2.52 -36.62 -1.78
N SER A 8 3.51 -36.84 -2.65
CA SER A 8 4.88 -36.38 -2.45
C SER A 8 5.45 -35.57 -3.63
N ARG A 9 4.60 -35.05 -4.52
CA ARG A 9 5.05 -34.32 -5.72
C ARG A 9 4.07 -33.23 -6.14
N VAL A 10 4.60 -32.07 -6.52
CA VAL A 10 3.86 -31.05 -7.26
C VAL A 10 4.44 -30.96 -8.66
N ASP A 11 3.57 -31.06 -9.66
CA ASP A 11 3.92 -30.93 -11.06
C ASP A 11 3.09 -29.85 -11.73
N ILE A 12 3.77 -28.97 -12.46
CA ILE A 12 3.14 -27.86 -13.17
C ILE A 12 3.15 -28.19 -14.66
N TYR A 13 1.97 -28.12 -15.27
CA TYR A 13 1.76 -28.41 -16.68
C TYR A 13 1.24 -27.20 -17.44
N THR A 14 1.58 -27.13 -18.72
CA THR A 14 0.83 -26.35 -19.72
C THR A 14 -0.54 -26.99 -19.97
N PHE A 15 -1.50 -26.23 -20.51
CA PHE A 15 -2.79 -26.79 -20.91
C PHE A 15 -2.68 -27.82 -22.06
N ASP A 16 -1.56 -27.82 -22.80
CA ASP A 16 -1.19 -28.87 -23.76
C ASP A 16 -0.56 -30.11 -23.10
N CYS A 17 -0.70 -30.25 -21.78
CA CYS A 17 -0.18 -31.36 -20.97
C CYS A 17 1.36 -31.54 -21.01
N LYS A 18 2.12 -30.51 -21.40
CA LYS A 18 3.59 -30.54 -21.29
C LYS A 18 4.02 -30.16 -19.88
N LEU A 19 4.87 -30.97 -19.27
CA LEU A 19 5.48 -30.69 -17.98
C LEU A 19 6.39 -29.46 -18.08
N VAL A 20 6.20 -28.50 -17.20
CA VAL A 20 6.95 -27.24 -17.14
C VAL A 20 8.00 -27.32 -16.03
N SER A 21 7.57 -27.67 -14.83
CA SER A 21 8.44 -27.79 -13.66
C SER A 21 7.83 -28.66 -12.57
N SER A 22 8.70 -29.12 -11.66
CA SER A 22 8.32 -29.94 -10.50
C SER A 22 8.92 -29.34 -9.22
N PRO A 23 8.32 -28.27 -8.66
CA PRO A 23 8.80 -27.64 -7.43
C PRO A 23 8.84 -28.62 -6.25
N LYS A 24 9.84 -28.46 -5.38
CA LYS A 24 9.99 -29.25 -4.14
C LYS A 24 10.44 -28.34 -3.00
N TRP A 25 9.90 -28.55 -1.81
CA TRP A 25 10.33 -27.90 -0.57
C TRP A 25 10.66 -28.94 0.51
N PRO A 26 11.38 -28.55 1.58
CA PRO A 26 11.72 -29.45 2.67
C PRO A 26 10.45 -30.06 3.31
N SER A 27 10.50 -31.36 3.59
CA SER A 27 9.40 -32.08 4.28
C SER A 27 8.02 -31.95 3.62
N MET A 28 7.99 -31.88 2.29
CA MET A 28 6.77 -31.73 1.50
C MET A 28 5.77 -32.87 1.75
N GLN A 29 4.58 -32.51 2.24
CA GLN A 29 3.44 -33.40 2.47
C GLN A 29 2.23 -32.84 1.73
N CYS A 30 2.07 -33.20 0.47
CA CYS A 30 1.04 -32.62 -0.39
C CYS A 30 -0.37 -33.18 -0.11
N ASP A 31 -0.48 -34.27 0.64
CA ASP A 31 -1.73 -34.91 1.05
C ASP A 31 -2.55 -34.06 2.03
N VAL A 32 -1.90 -33.22 2.83
CA VAL A 32 -2.54 -32.32 3.81
C VAL A 32 -2.85 -30.94 3.21
N VAL A 33 -2.45 -30.71 1.95
CA VAL A 33 -2.58 -29.40 1.30
C VAL A 33 -4.02 -29.17 0.87
N GLN A 34 -4.61 -28.09 1.39
CA GLN A 34 -5.94 -27.62 1.04
C GLN A 34 -5.85 -26.56 -0.06
N ARG A 35 -6.97 -26.28 -0.73
CA ARG A 35 -7.06 -25.29 -1.83
C ARG A 35 -6.59 -23.90 -1.41
N ASN A 36 -6.87 -23.48 -0.17
CA ASN A 36 -6.45 -22.19 0.39
C ASN A 36 -4.95 -22.12 0.77
N HIS A 37 -4.25 -23.25 0.83
CA HIS A 37 -2.82 -23.31 1.15
C HIS A 37 -1.92 -23.20 -0.08
N VAL A 38 -2.48 -23.20 -1.29
CA VAL A 38 -1.73 -23.14 -2.54
C VAL A 38 -2.34 -22.12 -3.48
N SER A 39 -1.48 -21.34 -4.12
CA SER A 39 -1.90 -20.46 -5.21
C SER A 39 -0.90 -20.52 -6.35
N LEU A 40 -1.40 -20.47 -7.58
CA LEU A 40 -0.64 -20.49 -8.81
C LEU A 40 -1.02 -19.28 -9.65
N SER A 41 -0.03 -18.51 -10.09
CA SER A 41 -0.19 -17.46 -11.10
C SER A 41 0.49 -17.87 -12.42
N ASP A 42 0.56 -16.96 -13.38
CA ASP A 42 1.19 -17.21 -14.69
C ASP A 42 2.67 -17.58 -14.59
N HIS A 43 3.37 -17.19 -13.52
CA HIS A 43 4.81 -17.38 -13.38
C HIS A 43 5.25 -17.89 -12.01
N ILE A 44 4.37 -17.89 -11.01
CA ILE A 44 4.73 -18.16 -9.61
C ILE A 44 3.82 -19.21 -9.02
N LEU A 45 4.41 -20.10 -8.23
CA LEU A 45 3.70 -20.98 -7.31
C LEU A 45 4.00 -20.53 -5.88
N ALA A 46 2.97 -20.35 -5.07
CA ALA A 46 3.08 -20.11 -3.64
C ALA A 46 2.38 -21.26 -2.88
N VAL A 47 3.08 -21.83 -1.90
CA VAL A 47 2.58 -22.93 -1.08
C VAL A 47 2.88 -22.66 0.38
N ARG A 48 1.86 -22.67 1.23
CA ARG A 48 2.03 -22.66 2.68
C ARG A 48 2.60 -24.01 3.14
N ASP A 49 3.66 -23.96 3.94
CA ASP A 49 4.28 -25.15 4.53
C ASP A 49 3.28 -25.90 5.44
N GLN A 50 3.38 -27.22 5.45
CA GLN A 50 2.45 -28.10 6.15
C GLN A 50 2.85 -28.37 7.59
N LEU A 51 4.16 -28.36 7.89
CA LEU A 51 4.70 -28.52 9.24
C LEU A 51 4.81 -27.19 9.96
N ASN A 52 5.15 -26.12 9.23
CA ASN A 52 5.23 -24.77 9.76
C ASN A 52 4.24 -23.85 9.05
N ASP A 53 3.04 -23.74 9.60
CA ASP A 53 1.96 -22.91 9.08
C ASP A 53 2.29 -21.40 8.97
N LYS A 54 3.42 -20.94 9.51
CA LYS A 54 3.93 -19.57 9.39
C LYS A 54 4.82 -19.33 8.17
N MET A 55 5.19 -20.39 7.45
CA MET A 55 6.09 -20.31 6.29
C MET A 55 5.35 -20.50 4.98
N ILE A 56 5.72 -19.71 3.97
CA ILE A 56 5.22 -19.82 2.60
C ILE A 56 6.41 -19.98 1.65
N HIS A 57 6.46 -21.12 0.97
CA HIS A 57 7.44 -21.40 -0.08
C HIS A 57 6.96 -20.79 -1.39
N VAL A 58 7.86 -20.12 -2.09
CA VAL A 58 7.54 -19.43 -3.35
C VAL A 58 8.52 -19.87 -4.43
N PHE A 59 8.00 -20.17 -5.61
CA PHE A 59 8.79 -20.65 -6.74
C PHE A 59 8.42 -19.90 -8.00
N GLU A 60 9.41 -19.48 -8.77
CA GLU A 60 9.20 -19.22 -10.20
C GLU A 60 9.06 -20.56 -10.92
N ILE A 61 8.09 -20.67 -11.82
CA ILE A 61 7.73 -21.96 -12.42
C ILE A 61 8.47 -22.23 -13.75
N ALA A 62 8.99 -21.18 -14.40
CA ALA A 62 9.71 -21.27 -15.68
C ALA A 62 10.67 -20.08 -15.87
N PRO A 63 12.00 -20.24 -15.68
CA PRO A 63 12.68 -21.44 -15.18
C PRO A 63 12.32 -21.73 -13.71
N LEU A 64 12.50 -22.98 -13.27
CA LEU A 64 12.24 -23.36 -11.88
C LEU A 64 13.29 -22.72 -10.96
N ILE A 65 12.90 -21.68 -10.21
CA ILE A 65 13.76 -21.00 -9.25
C ILE A 65 13.03 -20.92 -7.91
N ALA A 66 13.65 -21.43 -6.85
CA ALA A 66 13.14 -21.22 -5.49
C ALA A 66 13.46 -19.79 -5.04
N LEU A 67 12.41 -19.03 -4.71
CA LEU A 67 12.54 -17.70 -4.14
C LEU A 67 12.64 -17.78 -2.60
N PRO A 68 13.09 -16.71 -1.93
CA PRO A 68 13.16 -16.68 -0.47
C PRO A 68 11.81 -17.02 0.17
N THR A 69 11.81 -17.98 1.10
CA THR A 69 10.62 -18.35 1.88
C THR A 69 10.12 -17.15 2.67
N ILE A 70 8.83 -16.86 2.57
CA ILE A 70 8.18 -15.81 3.34
C ILE A 70 7.87 -16.37 4.73
N LYS A 71 8.35 -15.69 5.77
CA LYS A 71 8.05 -16.01 7.18
C LYS A 71 7.06 -14.98 7.72
N HIS A 72 5.94 -15.46 8.23
CA HIS A 72 4.95 -14.64 8.91
C HIS A 72 5.03 -14.83 10.44
N GLU A 73 4.56 -13.85 11.20
CA GLU A 73 4.58 -13.91 12.67
C GLU A 73 3.53 -14.90 13.21
N PHE A 74 2.38 -14.94 12.56
CA PHE A 74 1.24 -15.79 12.87
C PHE A 74 1.08 -16.92 11.86
N ALA A 75 0.27 -17.91 12.21
CA ALA A 75 -0.07 -19.00 11.29
C ALA A 75 -0.87 -18.43 10.10
N VAL A 76 -0.54 -18.85 8.89
CA VAL A 76 -1.22 -18.44 7.66
C VAL A 76 -2.33 -19.44 7.36
N THR A 77 -3.54 -18.94 7.08
CA THR A 77 -4.70 -19.76 6.76
C THR A 77 -5.00 -19.77 5.26
N HIS A 78 -4.81 -18.65 4.58
CA HIS A 78 -5.06 -18.51 3.14
C HIS A 78 -3.89 -17.83 2.45
N VAL A 79 -3.58 -18.27 1.23
CA VAL A 79 -2.62 -17.63 0.34
C VAL A 79 -3.24 -17.46 -1.05
N GLN A 80 -3.04 -16.29 -1.66
CA GLN A 80 -3.50 -16.04 -3.01
C GLN A 80 -2.59 -15.09 -3.79
N LEU A 81 -2.06 -15.58 -4.90
CA LEU A 81 -1.25 -14.79 -5.82
C LEU A 81 -2.13 -13.88 -6.67
N MET A 82 -1.65 -12.67 -6.92
CA MET A 82 -2.26 -11.77 -7.87
C MET A 82 -2.00 -12.28 -9.30
N THR A 83 -3.06 -12.30 -10.11
CA THR A 83 -2.95 -12.57 -11.54
C THR A 83 -2.46 -11.31 -12.22
N THR A 84 -1.24 -11.34 -12.77
CA THR A 84 -0.71 -10.21 -13.54
C THR A 84 0.12 -10.69 -14.72
N LYS A 85 -0.01 -9.96 -15.83
CA LYS A 85 0.83 -10.13 -17.02
C LYS A 85 2.20 -9.47 -16.86
N PHE A 86 2.35 -8.58 -15.88
CA PHE A 86 3.58 -7.81 -15.66
C PHE A 86 4.45 -8.49 -14.61
N GLN A 87 5.67 -8.87 -15.00
CA GLN A 87 6.62 -9.54 -14.12
C GLN A 87 7.06 -8.69 -12.92
N ASP A 88 6.90 -7.37 -12.96
CA ASP A 88 7.29 -6.47 -11.86
C ASP A 88 6.22 -6.34 -10.77
N LYS A 89 4.98 -6.78 -11.02
CA LYS A 89 3.86 -6.65 -10.08
C LYS A 89 3.52 -7.96 -9.39
N ARG A 90 4.49 -8.59 -8.74
CA ARG A 90 4.29 -9.91 -8.11
C ARG A 90 3.85 -9.73 -6.66
N TYR A 91 2.56 -9.84 -6.42
CA TYR A 91 2.01 -9.70 -5.08
C TYR A 91 1.28 -10.97 -4.63
N LEU A 92 1.42 -11.27 -3.35
CA LEU A 92 0.72 -12.34 -2.66
C LEU A 92 -0.14 -11.73 -1.56
N ALA A 93 -1.44 -12.03 -1.59
CA ALA A 93 -2.31 -11.78 -0.46
C ALA A 93 -2.31 -13.01 0.47
N LEU A 94 -2.34 -12.78 1.78
CA LEU A 94 -2.46 -13.85 2.78
C LEU A 94 -3.42 -13.45 3.91
N ILE A 95 -4.12 -14.42 4.50
CA ILE A 95 -4.88 -14.27 5.76
C ILE A 95 -4.12 -15.00 6.87
N ASP A 96 -3.93 -14.34 8.01
CA ASP A 96 -3.35 -14.94 9.21
C ASP A 96 -4.41 -15.60 10.11
N SER A 97 -3.97 -16.26 11.19
CA SER A 97 -4.85 -16.86 12.20
C SER A 97 -5.65 -15.83 12.99
N ASN A 98 -5.24 -14.56 12.94
CA ASN A 98 -5.94 -13.44 13.54
C ASN A 98 -6.96 -12.82 12.56
N MET A 99 -7.19 -13.45 11.41
CA MET A 99 -8.16 -13.05 10.40
C MET A 99 -7.87 -11.68 9.76
N ASN A 100 -6.60 -11.28 9.72
CA ASN A 100 -6.14 -10.08 9.02
C ASN A 100 -5.58 -10.42 7.64
N ILE A 101 -5.74 -9.49 6.69
CA ILE A 101 -5.17 -9.62 5.34
C ILE A 101 -3.82 -8.90 5.26
N PHE A 102 -2.87 -9.47 4.54
CA PHE A 102 -1.56 -8.87 4.25
C PHE A 102 -1.26 -8.98 2.76
N ILE A 103 -0.54 -8.00 2.21
CA ILE A 103 0.01 -8.05 0.85
C ILE A 103 1.54 -8.11 0.93
N VAL A 104 2.11 -9.19 0.41
CA VAL A 104 3.54 -9.39 0.33
C VAL A 104 3.99 -9.15 -1.10
N HIS A 105 5.01 -8.31 -1.28
CA HIS A 105 5.68 -8.20 -2.57
C HIS A 105 6.70 -9.33 -2.72
N ILE A 106 6.56 -10.13 -3.77
CA ILE A 106 7.46 -11.22 -4.12
C ILE A 106 8.56 -10.66 -5.02
N GLY A 107 9.63 -10.16 -4.41
CA GLY A 107 10.80 -9.61 -5.12
C GLY A 107 11.67 -10.69 -5.76
N HIS A 108 12.40 -10.32 -6.82
CA HIS A 108 13.25 -11.24 -7.57
C HIS A 108 14.66 -11.43 -6.95
N LYS A 109 15.15 -10.61 -6.01
CA LYS A 109 16.54 -10.76 -5.50
C LYS A 109 16.93 -10.11 -4.17
N ASP A 110 16.07 -9.34 -3.50
CA ASP A 110 16.35 -8.74 -2.18
C ASP A 110 15.20 -8.98 -1.21
N CYS A 111 15.53 -9.09 0.09
CA CYS A 111 14.65 -9.34 1.24
C CYS A 111 13.17 -8.99 1.00
N ALA A 112 12.28 -10.00 1.11
CA ALA A 112 10.84 -9.83 0.98
C ALA A 112 10.35 -8.71 1.92
N LYS A 113 9.89 -7.60 1.35
CA LYS A 113 9.18 -6.55 2.10
C LYS A 113 7.73 -6.98 2.23
N THR A 114 7.33 -7.33 3.45
CA THR A 114 5.93 -7.63 3.80
C THR A 114 5.20 -6.33 4.09
N TYR A 115 4.06 -6.09 3.45
CA TYR A 115 3.18 -4.96 3.73
C TYR A 115 1.88 -5.48 4.36
N LYS A 116 1.57 -5.04 5.58
CA LYS A 116 0.31 -5.41 6.24
C LYS A 116 -0.83 -4.59 5.66
N LEU A 117 -1.84 -5.26 5.11
CA LEU A 117 -3.10 -4.62 4.71
C LEU A 117 -3.91 -4.38 5.99
N GLU A 118 -3.58 -3.31 6.73
CA GLU A 118 -4.42 -2.89 7.85
C GLU A 118 -5.67 -2.18 7.32
N ILE A 119 -6.76 -2.93 7.15
CA ILE A 119 -8.06 -2.35 7.45
C ILE A 119 -8.21 -2.32 8.96
N THR A 120 -7.53 -1.37 9.60
CA THR A 120 -8.11 -0.79 10.81
C THR A 120 -9.14 0.21 10.31
N ILE A 121 -10.43 -0.18 10.33
CA ILE A 121 -11.50 0.82 10.34
C ILE A 121 -11.35 1.55 11.68
N LEU A 122 -10.47 2.55 11.72
CA LEU A 122 -10.57 3.62 12.70
C LEU A 122 -11.77 4.44 12.27
N TYR A 123 -12.96 3.93 12.56
CA TYR A 123 -14.07 4.83 12.84
C TYR A 123 -13.73 5.46 14.18
N TYR A 124 -12.94 6.52 14.19
CA TYR A 124 -12.90 7.49 15.28
C TYR A 124 -12.35 8.81 14.73
N ILE A 125 -13.20 9.47 13.95
CA ILE A 125 -13.49 10.86 14.25
C ILE A 125 -13.93 10.89 15.71
N PHE A 126 -13.25 11.71 16.48
CA PHE A 126 -13.54 12.19 17.81
C PHE A 126 -15.05 12.39 18.09
N VAL A 127 -15.81 11.36 18.49
CA VAL A 127 -17.06 11.53 19.24
C VAL A 127 -17.32 10.27 20.09
N PHE A 128 -17.15 10.42 21.41
CA PHE A 128 -17.85 9.72 22.49
C PHE A 128 -18.08 8.20 22.42
N HIS A 129 -17.38 7.51 23.32
CA HIS A 129 -17.90 6.53 24.30
C HIS A 129 -18.49 5.18 23.81
N PHE A 130 -17.89 4.13 24.38
CA PHE A 130 -18.38 2.76 24.57
C PHE A 130 -18.23 1.69 23.45
N HIS A 131 -17.61 0.58 23.89
CA HIS A 131 -17.67 -0.81 23.43
C HIS A 131 -16.79 -1.30 22.26
N THR A 132 -15.65 -1.90 22.67
CA THR A 132 -14.95 -3.11 22.14
C THR A 132 -14.34 -3.12 20.73
N PRO A 133 -13.04 -3.47 20.56
CA PRO A 133 -12.42 -3.61 19.24
C PRO A 133 -12.92 -4.89 18.56
N ILE A 134 -13.81 -4.76 17.58
CA ILE A 134 -14.08 -5.83 16.62
C ILE A 134 -12.84 -5.93 15.73
N GLY A 135 -12.00 -6.92 15.98
CA GLY A 135 -10.86 -7.25 15.12
C GLY A 135 -11.33 -7.51 13.68
N SER A 136 -10.44 -7.34 12.70
CA SER A 136 -10.78 -7.70 11.33
C SER A 136 -11.02 -9.22 11.26
N MET A 137 -12.17 -9.65 10.73
CA MET A 137 -12.59 -11.06 10.69
C MET A 137 -12.67 -11.53 9.24
N PHE A 138 -11.57 -11.37 8.50
CA PHE A 138 -11.48 -11.86 7.13
C PHE A 138 -11.27 -13.37 7.11
N HIS A 139 -12.09 -14.08 6.34
CA HIS A 139 -12.01 -15.54 6.26
C HIS A 139 -11.90 -16.08 4.83
N SER A 140 -12.16 -15.25 3.83
CA SER A 140 -12.02 -15.61 2.42
C SER A 140 -11.58 -14.41 1.59
N MET A 141 -10.77 -14.65 0.55
CA MET A 141 -10.26 -13.63 -0.37
C MET A 141 -10.19 -14.15 -1.80
N CYS A 142 -10.31 -13.25 -2.78
CA CYS A 142 -10.10 -13.54 -4.19
C CYS A 142 -9.53 -12.32 -4.96
N TRP A 143 -8.36 -12.43 -5.60
CA TRP A 143 -7.93 -11.50 -6.64
C TRP A 143 -8.79 -11.62 -7.89
N ASN A 144 -9.02 -10.49 -8.56
CA ASN A 144 -9.64 -10.50 -9.88
C ASN A 144 -8.71 -11.11 -10.92
N SER A 145 -9.28 -11.80 -11.90
CA SER A 145 -8.51 -12.47 -12.96
C SER A 145 -7.89 -11.51 -13.99
N GLN A 146 -8.46 -10.32 -14.17
CA GLN A 146 -8.06 -9.36 -15.20
C GLN A 146 -7.44 -8.09 -14.63
N THR A 147 -7.88 -7.66 -13.45
CA THR A 147 -7.46 -6.41 -12.85
C THR A 147 -6.78 -6.62 -11.50
N GLU A 148 -6.02 -5.62 -11.06
CA GLU A 148 -5.32 -5.64 -9.76
C GLU A 148 -6.27 -5.45 -8.55
N SER A 149 -7.57 -5.72 -8.68
CA SER A 149 -8.52 -5.59 -7.56
C SER A 149 -8.59 -6.85 -6.71
N LEU A 150 -8.82 -6.68 -5.41
CA LEU A 150 -8.95 -7.76 -4.43
C LEU A 150 -10.35 -7.74 -3.84
N ALA A 151 -11.00 -8.89 -3.73
CA ALA A 151 -12.23 -9.08 -2.98
C ALA A 151 -11.92 -9.86 -1.70
N ALA A 152 -12.56 -9.52 -0.58
CA ALA A 152 -12.52 -10.32 0.63
C ALA A 152 -13.84 -10.27 1.40
N LEU A 153 -14.11 -11.33 2.16
CA LEU A 153 -15.27 -11.42 3.03
C LEU A 153 -14.87 -11.12 4.48
N GLN A 154 -15.42 -10.04 5.02
CA GLN A 154 -15.36 -9.70 6.44
C GLN A 154 -16.69 -10.05 7.09
N TYR A 155 -16.73 -11.18 7.80
CA TYR A 155 -17.99 -11.74 8.32
C TYR A 155 -19.02 -11.92 7.17
N THR A 156 -20.09 -11.13 7.13
CA THR A 156 -21.13 -11.10 6.08
C THR A 156 -20.93 -9.99 5.05
N ASN A 157 -19.90 -9.15 5.17
CA ASN A 157 -19.67 -8.05 4.23
C ASN A 157 -18.66 -8.47 3.17
N LEU A 158 -19.01 -8.24 1.91
CA LEU A 158 -18.04 -8.26 0.81
C LEU A 158 -17.35 -6.90 0.74
N ILE A 159 -16.03 -6.92 0.81
CA ILE A 159 -15.17 -5.75 0.65
C ILE A 159 -14.36 -5.95 -0.62
N VAL A 160 -14.48 -5.02 -1.56
CA VAL A 160 -13.70 -5.04 -2.81
C VAL A 160 -12.81 -3.81 -2.85
N TRP A 161 -11.50 -4.02 -2.78
CA TRP A 161 -10.52 -2.97 -3.03
C TRP A 161 -10.28 -2.87 -4.53
N TYR A 162 -10.51 -1.69 -5.08
CA TYR A 162 -10.29 -1.44 -6.50
C TYR A 162 -8.80 -1.50 -6.87
N ASP A 163 -7.94 -0.97 -6.01
CA ASP A 163 -6.49 -1.10 -6.13
C ASP A 163 -5.85 -1.14 -4.72
N PRO A 164 -5.61 -2.32 -4.16
CA PRO A 164 -4.99 -2.48 -2.86
C PRO A 164 -3.49 -2.15 -2.88
N LEU A 165 -2.85 -2.05 -4.06
CA LEU A 165 -1.43 -1.72 -4.18
C LEU A 165 -1.15 -0.24 -3.91
N LEU A 166 -2.18 0.62 -3.95
CA LEU A 166 -2.10 1.99 -3.44
C LEU A 166 -1.60 2.06 -1.98
N LEU A 167 -1.69 0.96 -1.21
CA LEU A 167 -1.22 0.87 0.18
C LEU A 167 0.29 1.14 0.29
N LEU A 168 1.04 0.80 -0.74
CA LEU A 168 2.49 1.01 -0.80
C LEU A 168 2.87 2.49 -0.73
N ASN A 169 1.92 3.35 -1.10
CA ASN A 169 2.09 4.79 -1.19
C ASN A 169 1.25 5.52 -0.13
N ASP A 170 0.01 5.06 0.09
CA ASP A 170 -1.00 5.84 0.79
C ASP A 170 -2.08 4.99 1.46
N GLN A 171 -1.96 4.85 2.77
CA GLN A 171 -2.91 4.08 3.58
C GLN A 171 -4.31 4.70 3.65
N ILE A 172 -4.41 6.04 3.59
CA ILE A 172 -5.69 6.74 3.71
C ILE A 172 -6.51 6.50 2.44
N LEU A 173 -5.83 6.54 1.29
CA LEU A 173 -6.50 6.38 0.01
C LEU A 173 -7.03 4.97 -0.20
N VAL A 174 -6.29 3.93 0.23
CA VAL A 174 -6.76 2.54 0.18
C VAL A 174 -8.05 2.31 0.95
N ARG A 175 -8.20 2.96 2.11
CA ARG A 175 -9.42 2.87 2.92
C ARG A 175 -10.63 3.49 2.24
N LYS A 176 -10.39 4.45 1.34
CA LYS A 176 -11.43 5.14 0.57
C LYS A 176 -11.67 4.48 -0.79
N SER A 177 -10.69 3.76 -1.35
CA SER A 177 -10.79 3.02 -2.62
C SER A 177 -11.34 1.61 -2.47
N LEU A 178 -12.38 1.44 -1.63
CA LEU A 178 -13.06 0.16 -1.46
C LEU A 178 -14.57 0.31 -1.59
N GLU A 179 -15.20 -0.73 -2.11
CA GLU A 179 -16.63 -0.89 -2.16
C GLU A 179 -17.04 -1.93 -1.12
N LYS A 180 -18.08 -1.64 -0.33
CA LYS A 180 -18.60 -2.54 0.70
C LYS A 180 -20.04 -2.90 0.38
N SER A 181 -20.33 -4.20 0.30
CA SER A 181 -21.67 -4.74 0.10
C SER A 181 -22.04 -5.64 1.26
N ASP A 182 -23.20 -5.41 1.88
CA ASP A 182 -23.72 -6.29 2.93
C ASP A 182 -24.39 -7.51 2.32
N LEU A 183 -23.93 -8.70 2.71
CA LEU A 183 -24.44 -9.99 2.25
C LEU A 183 -25.13 -10.78 3.37
N SER A 184 -25.53 -10.11 4.46
CA SER A 184 -26.24 -10.69 5.60
C SER A 184 -27.44 -11.58 5.20
N LEU A 185 -28.14 -11.22 4.12
CA LEU A 185 -29.27 -11.98 3.56
C LEU A 185 -28.91 -13.39 3.06
N TYR A 186 -27.65 -13.61 2.68
CA TYR A 186 -27.18 -14.87 2.11
C TYR A 186 -26.57 -15.82 3.14
N GLY A 187 -26.54 -15.41 4.41
CA GLY A 187 -26.06 -16.21 5.53
C GLY A 187 -24.60 -15.93 5.94
N ASN A 188 -24.16 -16.62 6.99
CA ASN A 188 -22.94 -16.28 7.72
C ASN A 188 -21.70 -17.09 7.31
N LYS A 189 -21.80 -17.98 6.32
CA LYS A 189 -20.72 -18.91 5.93
C LYS A 189 -20.48 -18.93 4.42
N LEU A 190 -20.22 -17.75 3.87
CA LEU A 190 -19.91 -17.57 2.44
C LEU A 190 -18.41 -17.73 2.19
N ASN A 191 -18.03 -18.40 1.11
CA ASN A 191 -16.64 -18.40 0.64
C ASN A 191 -16.58 -17.83 -0.78
N ILE A 192 -15.56 -17.04 -1.08
CA ILE A 192 -15.32 -16.56 -2.43
C ILE A 192 -14.72 -17.71 -3.26
N GLU A 193 -15.38 -18.05 -4.37
CA GLU A 193 -14.89 -19.06 -5.31
C GLU A 193 -14.07 -18.41 -6.43
N LEU A 194 -14.58 -17.32 -7.00
CA LEU A 194 -14.03 -16.69 -8.19
C LEU A 194 -14.37 -15.20 -8.25
N TYR A 195 -13.46 -14.41 -8.79
CA TYR A 195 -13.70 -13.01 -9.15
C TYR A 195 -13.22 -12.77 -10.58
N GLU A 196 -14.17 -12.67 -11.50
CA GLU A 196 -13.93 -12.45 -12.94
C GLU A 196 -14.77 -11.27 -13.41
N ASP A 197 -14.20 -10.48 -14.31
CA ASP A 197 -14.80 -9.24 -14.83
C ASP A 197 -15.28 -8.35 -13.67
N ASN A 198 -16.60 -8.14 -13.58
CA ASN A 198 -17.27 -7.38 -12.54
C ASN A 198 -18.15 -8.26 -11.63
N MET A 199 -17.94 -9.58 -11.59
CA MET A 199 -18.78 -10.52 -10.84
C MET A 199 -17.95 -11.32 -9.83
N VAL A 200 -18.37 -11.28 -8.56
CA VAL A 200 -17.82 -12.10 -7.49
C VAL A 200 -18.76 -13.28 -7.27
N SER A 201 -18.25 -14.48 -7.51
CA SER A 201 -18.97 -15.75 -7.28
C SER A 201 -18.65 -16.26 -5.88
N LEU A 202 -19.70 -16.44 -5.09
CA LEU A 202 -19.66 -16.92 -3.72
C LEU A 202 -20.36 -18.27 -3.63
N ILE A 203 -19.91 -19.11 -2.70
CA ILE A 203 -20.55 -20.37 -2.38
C ILE A 203 -20.82 -20.45 -0.89
N ASN A 204 -22.04 -20.80 -0.51
CA ASN A 204 -22.40 -21.08 0.88
C ASN A 204 -22.00 -22.52 1.26
N THR A 205 -21.97 -22.86 2.54
CA THR A 205 -21.73 -24.25 3.01
C THR A 205 -22.71 -25.26 2.46
N ASP A 206 -23.90 -24.81 2.09
CA ASP A 206 -24.96 -25.66 1.53
C ASP A 206 -24.80 -25.88 0.02
N GLY A 207 -23.74 -25.35 -0.59
CA GLY A 207 -23.44 -25.51 -2.02
C GLY A 207 -24.18 -24.54 -2.94
N VAL A 208 -25.00 -23.64 -2.41
CA VAL A 208 -25.67 -22.59 -3.19
C VAL A 208 -24.65 -21.56 -3.66
N LYS A 209 -24.64 -21.30 -4.97
CA LYS A 209 -23.81 -20.27 -5.61
C LYS A 209 -24.56 -18.94 -5.69
N ILE A 210 -23.89 -17.87 -5.27
CA ILE A 210 -24.40 -16.51 -5.26
C ILE A 210 -23.46 -15.66 -6.11
N PHE A 211 -24.02 -14.78 -6.94
CA PHE A 211 -23.26 -13.89 -7.80
C PHE A 211 -23.53 -12.46 -7.39
N ILE A 212 -22.48 -11.75 -6.97
CA ILE A 212 -22.55 -10.34 -6.59
C ILE A 212 -21.86 -9.50 -7.65
N GLN A 213 -22.58 -8.51 -8.16
CA GLN A 213 -22.04 -7.58 -9.14
C GLN A 213 -21.28 -6.46 -8.43
N VAL A 214 -20.00 -6.30 -8.78
CA VAL A 214 -19.16 -5.15 -8.48
C VAL A 214 -19.36 -4.10 -9.56
N SER A 215 -19.02 -2.83 -9.27
CA SER A 215 -19.11 -1.74 -10.25
C SER A 215 -18.51 -2.14 -11.62
N PRO A 216 -19.33 -2.15 -12.71
CA PRO A 216 -18.87 -2.57 -14.05
C PRO A 216 -17.87 -1.59 -14.67
N TYR A 217 -17.76 -0.39 -14.10
CA TYR A 217 -16.89 0.67 -14.60
C TYR A 217 -15.45 0.53 -14.14
N LEU A 218 -15.14 -0.38 -13.21
CA LEU A 218 -13.79 -0.54 -12.66
C LEU A 218 -12.77 -0.89 -13.75
N GLU A 219 -13.10 -1.87 -14.59
CA GLU A 219 -12.22 -2.30 -15.68
C GLU A 219 -12.06 -1.20 -16.72
N ALA A 220 -13.17 -0.61 -17.17
CA ALA A 220 -13.16 0.52 -18.11
C ALA A 220 -12.33 1.70 -17.58
N MET A 221 -12.44 2.00 -16.28
CA MET A 221 -11.67 3.05 -15.63
C MET A 221 -10.17 2.76 -15.65
N LYS A 222 -9.77 1.54 -15.27
CA LYS A 222 -8.35 1.11 -15.33
C LYS A 222 -7.81 1.14 -16.76
N ASN A 223 -8.62 0.79 -17.75
CA ASN A 223 -8.26 0.87 -19.17
C ASN A 223 -8.10 2.32 -19.64
N TYR A 224 -8.94 3.26 -19.18
CA TYR A 224 -8.75 4.69 -19.50
C TYR A 224 -7.52 5.28 -18.82
N ILE A 225 -7.25 4.88 -17.57
CA ILE A 225 -6.04 5.29 -16.84
C ILE A 225 -4.77 4.81 -17.57
N SER A 226 -4.74 3.55 -18.03
CA SER A 226 -3.58 3.01 -18.74
C SER A 226 -3.30 3.72 -20.08
N VAL A 227 -4.35 4.22 -20.74
CA VAL A 227 -4.26 5.01 -21.99
C VAL A 227 -4.13 6.53 -21.71
N SER A 228 -4.01 6.95 -20.44
CA SER A 228 -3.90 8.36 -20.04
C SER A 228 -5.08 9.25 -20.48
N LYS A 229 -6.29 8.68 -20.54
CA LYS A 229 -7.55 9.38 -20.87
C LYS A 229 -8.20 10.00 -19.63
N TRP A 230 -7.52 10.99 -19.05
CA TRP A 230 -7.90 11.57 -17.75
C TRP A 230 -9.23 12.34 -17.78
N MET A 231 -9.61 12.93 -18.91
CA MET A 231 -10.87 13.67 -19.05
C MET A 231 -12.07 12.73 -18.99
N GLU A 232 -12.00 11.60 -19.69
CA GLU A 232 -13.01 10.55 -19.69
C GLU A 232 -13.14 9.92 -18.30
N CYS A 233 -12.01 9.67 -17.62
CA CYS A 233 -12.01 9.22 -16.23
C CYS A 233 -12.79 10.17 -15.31
N ARG A 234 -12.58 11.49 -15.43
CA ARG A 234 -13.30 12.50 -14.64
C ARG A 234 -14.81 12.47 -14.90
N ILE A 235 -15.21 12.31 -16.17
CA ILE A 235 -16.63 12.19 -16.54
C ILE A 235 -17.26 10.96 -15.87
N VAL A 236 -16.62 9.80 -15.97
CA VAL A 236 -17.10 8.56 -15.32
C VAL A 236 -17.25 8.75 -13.81
N CYS A 237 -16.27 9.38 -13.15
CA CYS A 237 -16.33 9.63 -11.71
C CYS A 237 -17.47 10.59 -11.32
N ARG A 238 -17.75 11.63 -12.12
CA ARG A 238 -18.85 12.59 -11.88
C ARG A 238 -20.22 11.94 -12.04
N GLU A 239 -20.40 11.10 -13.06
CA GLU A 239 -21.66 10.40 -13.31
C GLU A 239 -21.94 9.33 -12.23
N MET A 240 -20.92 8.56 -11.85
CA MET A 240 -21.06 7.45 -10.90
C MET A 240 -21.23 7.89 -9.46
N LYS A 241 -20.72 9.07 -9.08
CA LYS A 241 -20.72 9.60 -7.70
C LYS A 241 -20.25 8.58 -6.65
N ASN A 242 -19.36 7.67 -7.04
CA ASN A 242 -18.80 6.64 -6.19
C ASN A 242 -17.45 7.11 -5.63
N GLU A 243 -17.35 7.26 -4.32
CA GLU A 243 -16.14 7.70 -3.61
C GLU A 243 -14.94 6.78 -3.89
N ALA A 244 -15.16 5.46 -4.01
CA ALA A 244 -14.09 4.50 -4.28
C ALA A 244 -13.46 4.69 -5.65
N MET A 245 -14.24 5.09 -6.65
CA MET A 245 -13.74 5.44 -7.99
C MET A 245 -12.92 6.72 -7.97
N TRP A 246 -13.39 7.74 -7.24
CA TRP A 246 -12.62 8.97 -7.06
C TRP A 246 -11.28 8.69 -6.38
N ALA A 247 -11.25 7.82 -5.35
CA ALA A 247 -10.03 7.44 -4.66
C ALA A 247 -9.05 6.68 -5.57
N LEU A 248 -9.55 5.74 -6.39
CA LEU A 248 -8.74 5.05 -7.39
C LEU A 248 -8.10 6.05 -8.38
N LEU A 249 -8.89 6.99 -8.89
CA LEU A 249 -8.42 8.00 -9.84
C LEU A 249 -7.41 8.95 -9.19
N ALA A 250 -7.63 9.39 -7.95
CA ALA A 250 -6.71 10.25 -7.21
C ALA A 250 -5.31 9.62 -7.11
N GLY A 251 -5.25 8.35 -6.70
CA GLY A 251 -3.98 7.63 -6.52
C GLY A 251 -3.25 7.46 -7.85
N SER A 252 -3.99 7.05 -8.88
CA SER A 252 -3.45 6.89 -10.23
C SER A 252 -2.97 8.22 -10.82
N ALA A 253 -3.70 9.31 -10.61
CA ALA A 253 -3.34 10.64 -11.07
C ALA A 253 -2.09 11.20 -10.38
N VAL A 254 -1.93 10.95 -9.07
CA VAL A 254 -0.71 11.33 -8.32
C VAL A 254 0.50 10.59 -8.89
N LEU A 255 0.38 9.27 -9.11
CA LEU A 255 1.47 8.47 -9.68
C LEU A 255 1.83 8.91 -11.11
N ALA A 256 0.83 9.30 -11.91
CA ALA A 256 1.01 9.82 -13.26
C ALA A 256 1.38 11.32 -13.31
N LYS A 257 1.54 11.99 -12.15
CA LYS A 257 1.84 13.43 -12.03
C LYS A 257 0.78 14.35 -12.67
N GLN A 258 -0.47 13.91 -12.75
CA GLN A 258 -1.60 14.68 -13.29
C GLN A 258 -2.28 15.49 -12.18
N LEU A 259 -1.74 16.67 -11.89
CA LEU A 259 -2.14 17.47 -10.74
C LEU A 259 -3.57 18.03 -10.83
N ASP A 260 -4.04 18.40 -12.02
CA ASP A 260 -5.41 18.92 -12.20
C ASP A 260 -6.47 17.87 -11.89
N THR A 261 -6.24 16.64 -12.36
CA THR A 261 -7.14 15.52 -12.08
C THR A 261 -7.05 15.11 -10.61
N ALA A 262 -5.83 15.02 -10.05
CA ALA A 262 -5.64 14.67 -8.66
C ALA A 262 -6.31 15.66 -7.70
N GLU A 263 -6.18 16.97 -7.97
CA GLU A 263 -6.82 18.03 -7.17
C GLU A 263 -8.34 17.85 -7.11
N GLU A 264 -9.00 17.68 -8.27
CA GLU A 264 -10.45 17.45 -8.31
C GLU A 264 -10.84 16.19 -7.54
N CYS A 265 -10.09 15.10 -7.70
CA CYS A 265 -10.39 13.86 -6.99
C CYS A 265 -10.25 14.02 -5.48
N PHE A 266 -9.19 14.66 -4.99
CA PHE A 266 -9.01 14.89 -3.55
C PHE A 266 -10.08 15.79 -2.96
N LEU A 267 -10.53 16.81 -3.70
CA LEU A 267 -11.69 17.62 -3.32
C LEU A 267 -12.96 16.76 -3.24
N ALA A 268 -13.21 15.90 -4.23
CA ALA A 268 -14.38 15.02 -4.25
C ALA A 268 -14.40 14.00 -3.10
N ILE A 269 -13.22 13.53 -2.66
CA ILE A 269 -13.07 12.58 -1.55
C ILE A 269 -13.07 13.29 -0.17
N GLY A 270 -13.06 14.62 -0.15
CA GLY A 270 -13.00 15.43 1.08
C GLY A 270 -11.59 15.55 1.70
N GLN A 271 -10.52 15.24 0.96
CA GLN A 271 -9.14 15.44 1.41
C GLN A 271 -8.63 16.83 1.02
N ILE A 272 -9.20 17.85 1.65
CA ILE A 272 -8.94 19.26 1.33
C ILE A 272 -7.46 19.61 1.49
N GLU A 273 -6.79 19.10 2.54
CA GLU A 273 -5.37 19.34 2.81
C GLU A 273 -4.45 18.88 1.66
N ARG A 274 -4.81 17.78 0.99
CA ARG A 274 -4.04 17.30 -0.17
C ARG A 274 -4.32 18.14 -1.41
N ALA A 275 -5.55 18.58 -1.60
CA ALA A 275 -5.89 19.49 -2.68
C ALA A 275 -5.17 20.84 -2.53
N THR A 276 -5.14 21.41 -1.32
CA THR A 276 -4.40 22.66 -1.05
C THR A 276 -2.90 22.47 -1.20
N PHE A 277 -2.36 21.31 -0.80
CA PHE A 277 -0.96 20.99 -1.05
C PHE A 277 -0.64 20.90 -2.55
N ILE A 278 -1.53 20.31 -3.37
CA ILE A 278 -1.38 20.29 -4.82
C ILE A 278 -1.40 21.72 -5.41
N GLN A 279 -2.29 22.58 -4.95
CA GLN A 279 -2.31 23.98 -5.35
C GLN A 279 -0.98 24.66 -5.00
N HIS A 280 -0.43 24.40 -3.81
CA HIS A 280 0.89 24.89 -3.44
C HIS A 280 1.98 24.38 -4.40
N ILE A 281 2.00 23.08 -4.74
CA ILE A 281 2.95 22.52 -5.73
C ILE A 281 2.87 23.23 -7.08
N LYS A 282 1.67 23.62 -7.52
CA LYS A 282 1.47 24.37 -8.77
C LYS A 282 2.06 25.79 -8.72
N THR A 283 2.14 26.39 -7.54
CA THR A 283 2.73 27.74 -7.34
C THR A 283 4.25 27.76 -7.22
N ILE A 284 4.89 26.61 -6.93
CA ILE A 284 6.34 26.52 -6.75
C ILE A 284 7.04 26.67 -8.11
N SER A 285 7.90 27.68 -8.23
CA SER A 285 8.72 27.94 -9.42
C SER A 285 9.96 27.04 -9.50
N ASP A 286 10.57 26.71 -8.36
CA ASP A 286 11.74 25.84 -8.31
C ASP A 286 11.36 24.39 -8.61
N ARG A 287 11.79 23.92 -9.78
CA ARG A 287 11.57 22.55 -10.26
C ARG A 287 12.07 21.48 -9.28
N THR A 288 13.19 21.72 -8.60
CA THR A 288 13.75 20.76 -7.64
C THR A 288 12.82 20.55 -6.46
N VAL A 289 12.30 21.66 -5.92
CA VAL A 289 11.35 21.63 -4.80
C VAL A 289 10.02 21.06 -5.27
N GLN A 290 9.58 21.39 -6.48
CA GLN A 290 8.37 20.82 -7.06
C GLN A 290 8.47 19.30 -7.18
N GLU A 291 9.56 18.76 -7.74
CA GLU A 291 9.80 17.33 -7.88
C GLU A 291 9.89 16.62 -6.52
N SER A 292 10.54 17.23 -5.53
CA SER A 292 10.55 16.74 -4.15
C SER A 292 9.15 16.70 -3.53
N SER A 293 8.36 17.76 -3.69
CA SER A 293 7.00 17.85 -3.16
C SER A 293 6.05 16.86 -3.83
N LEU A 294 6.23 16.57 -5.12
CA LEU A 294 5.50 15.52 -5.83
C LEU A 294 5.83 14.12 -5.30
N ALA A 295 7.10 13.86 -5.00
CA ALA A 295 7.51 12.61 -4.37
C ALA A 295 6.92 12.46 -2.96
N LEU A 296 6.83 13.57 -2.20
CA LEU A 296 6.15 13.61 -0.90
C LEU A 296 4.65 13.30 -1.04
N LEU A 297 3.96 13.92 -2.00
CA LEU A 297 2.54 13.66 -2.27
C LEU A 297 2.28 12.17 -2.59
N SER A 298 3.24 11.51 -3.24
CA SER A 298 3.19 10.08 -3.58
C SER A 298 3.55 9.15 -2.40
N GLY A 299 3.81 9.69 -1.21
CA GLY A 299 4.20 8.92 -0.01
C GLY A 299 5.69 8.53 0.04
N LYS A 300 6.50 8.94 -0.94
CA LYS A 300 7.92 8.55 -1.05
C LYS A 300 8.85 9.57 -0.38
N THR A 301 8.79 9.64 0.95
CA THR A 301 9.56 10.63 1.76
C THR A 301 11.07 10.54 1.55
N SER A 302 11.63 9.33 1.46
CA SER A 302 13.08 9.13 1.24
C SER A 302 13.53 9.58 -0.16
N GLU A 303 12.70 9.37 -1.17
CA GLU A 303 13.00 9.84 -2.53
C GLU A 303 12.96 11.36 -2.61
N ALA A 304 11.96 11.99 -1.97
CA ALA A 304 11.84 13.45 -1.86
C ALA A 304 13.11 14.07 -1.23
N GLU A 305 13.59 13.53 -0.10
CA GLU A 305 14.84 13.99 0.51
C GLU A 305 16.05 13.80 -0.43
N SER A 306 16.13 12.65 -1.09
CA SER A 306 17.24 12.35 -2.01
C SER A 306 17.33 13.33 -3.18
N ILE A 307 16.18 13.75 -3.73
CA ILE A 307 16.11 14.75 -4.82
C ILE A 307 16.73 16.08 -4.37
N LEU A 308 16.34 16.57 -3.17
CA LEU A 308 16.88 17.83 -2.63
C LEU A 308 18.39 17.75 -2.38
N LEU A 309 18.87 16.62 -1.86
CA LEU A 309 20.30 16.42 -1.56
C LEU A 309 21.15 16.29 -2.83
N ARG A 310 20.67 15.60 -3.87
CA ARG A 310 21.38 15.47 -5.16
C ARG A 310 21.60 16.83 -5.83
N ASN A 311 20.64 17.73 -5.69
CA ASN A 311 20.73 19.10 -6.22
C ASN A 311 21.47 20.07 -5.29
N GLY A 312 22.15 19.56 -4.25
CA GLY A 312 22.97 20.36 -3.33
C GLY A 312 22.19 21.24 -2.34
N SER A 313 20.86 21.17 -2.35
CA SER A 313 19.97 22.01 -1.54
C SER A 313 19.84 21.50 -0.10
N THR A 314 20.94 21.56 0.65
CA THR A 314 21.04 21.04 2.02
C THR A 314 20.05 21.72 2.98
N PHE A 315 19.91 23.05 2.87
CA PHE A 315 18.97 23.82 3.68
C PHE A 315 17.53 23.32 3.50
N LYS A 316 17.08 23.17 2.25
CA LYS A 316 15.74 22.68 1.91
C LYS A 316 15.52 21.25 2.38
N ALA A 317 16.52 20.38 2.29
CA ALA A 317 16.44 19.01 2.80
C ALA A 317 16.28 18.96 4.33
N ILE A 318 16.94 19.86 5.06
CA ILE A 318 16.79 20.00 6.51
C ILE A 318 15.38 20.53 6.85
N MET A 319 14.95 21.62 6.19
CA MET A 319 13.61 22.19 6.39
C MET A 319 12.51 21.18 6.05
N PHE A 320 12.67 20.42 4.96
CA PHE A 320 11.78 19.31 4.61
C PHE A 320 11.63 18.31 5.76
N ASN A 321 12.74 17.86 6.35
CA ASN A 321 12.73 16.94 7.49
C ASN A 321 12.08 17.54 8.75
N ILE A 322 12.23 18.85 8.97
CA ILE A 322 11.54 19.57 10.05
C ILE A 322 10.02 19.59 9.80
N HIS A 323 9.58 19.88 8.58
CA HIS A 323 8.16 19.94 8.22
C HIS A 323 7.45 18.59 8.34
N ILE A 324 8.13 17.48 8.01
CA ILE A 324 7.60 16.12 8.23
C ILE A 324 7.81 15.61 9.67
N HIS A 325 8.26 16.48 10.58
CA HIS A 325 8.59 16.17 11.98
C HIS A 325 9.63 15.05 12.19
N ASN A 326 10.50 14.81 11.21
CA ASN A 326 11.62 13.89 11.31
C ASN A 326 12.87 14.59 11.87
N TRP A 327 12.78 14.98 13.15
CA TRP A 327 13.83 15.74 13.84
C TRP A 327 15.17 15.02 13.89
N SER A 328 15.18 13.73 14.17
CA SER A 328 16.42 12.93 14.21
C SER A 328 17.20 13.01 12.89
N ARG A 329 16.49 12.93 11.76
CA ARG A 329 17.12 13.03 10.44
C ARG A 329 17.58 14.45 10.12
N ALA A 330 16.81 15.46 10.49
CA ALA A 330 17.19 16.86 10.31
C ALA A 330 18.53 17.18 11.02
N LEU A 331 18.71 16.69 12.26
CA LEU A 331 19.96 16.87 13.01
C LEU A 331 21.14 16.13 12.36
N GLU A 332 20.92 14.89 11.92
CA GLU A 332 21.96 14.11 11.23
C GLU A 332 22.46 14.80 9.96
N LEU A 333 21.54 15.38 9.16
CA LEU A 333 21.90 16.15 7.97
C LEU A 333 22.71 17.40 8.33
N ALA A 334 22.29 18.15 9.35
CA ALA A 334 23.00 19.34 9.80
C ALA A 334 24.44 19.04 10.27
N VAL A 335 24.61 17.97 11.07
CA VAL A 335 25.93 17.54 11.54
C VAL A 335 26.80 17.02 10.40
N LYS A 336 26.25 16.21 9.50
CA LYS A 336 26.98 15.63 8.37
C LYS A 336 27.52 16.68 7.41
N HIS A 337 26.69 17.68 7.09
CA HIS A 337 27.05 18.76 6.19
C HIS A 337 27.71 19.95 6.90
N LYS A 338 27.82 19.91 8.24
CA LYS A 338 28.38 20.98 9.09
C LYS A 338 27.76 22.34 8.84
N LYS A 339 26.46 22.38 8.52
CA LYS A 339 25.69 23.60 8.20
C LYS A 339 24.34 23.59 8.91
N TYR A 340 23.83 24.77 9.26
CA TYR A 340 22.49 24.99 9.84
C TYR A 340 22.21 24.21 11.14
N LEU A 341 23.22 23.90 11.96
CA LEU A 341 23.03 23.21 13.24
C LEU A 341 22.20 24.06 14.21
N ASN A 342 22.58 25.33 14.37
CA ASN A 342 21.91 26.27 15.29
C ASN A 342 20.44 26.46 14.89
N MET A 343 20.16 26.57 13.58
CA MET A 343 18.82 26.59 13.02
C MET A 343 17.96 25.40 13.46
N VAL A 344 18.47 24.17 13.32
CA VAL A 344 17.72 22.96 13.65
C VAL A 344 17.38 22.91 15.14
N VAL A 345 18.33 23.30 15.99
CA VAL A 345 18.12 23.38 17.45
C VAL A 345 17.12 24.50 17.78
N TYR A 346 17.22 25.66 17.15
CA TYR A 346 16.27 26.77 17.30
C TYR A 346 14.84 26.35 16.93
N LYS A 347 14.63 25.76 15.75
CA LYS A 347 13.31 25.28 15.32
C LYS A 347 12.75 24.19 16.24
N ARG A 348 13.62 23.32 16.77
CA ARG A 348 13.23 22.30 17.75
C ARG A 348 12.80 22.91 19.09
N ARG A 349 13.51 23.93 19.58
CA ARG A 349 13.13 24.68 20.80
C ARG A 349 11.77 25.35 20.64
N ASN A 350 11.56 26.08 19.54
CA ASN A 350 10.27 26.72 19.26
C ASN A 350 9.13 25.70 19.17
N TYR A 351 9.38 24.54 18.56
CA TYR A 351 8.40 23.44 18.52
C TYR A 351 8.05 22.93 19.92
N LEU A 352 9.05 22.67 20.76
CA LEU A 352 8.84 22.19 22.13
C LEU A 352 8.13 23.22 23.02
N GLU A 353 8.47 24.50 22.88
CA GLU A 353 7.84 25.60 23.59
C GLU A 353 6.36 25.73 23.19
N PHE A 354 6.06 25.66 21.88
CA PHE A 354 4.69 25.69 21.38
C PHE A 354 3.82 24.57 21.96
N TYR A 355 4.37 23.36 22.10
CA TYR A 355 3.67 22.21 22.68
C TYR A 355 3.82 22.10 24.21
N LYS A 356 4.57 23.01 24.86
CA LYS A 356 4.90 22.99 26.29
C LYS A 356 5.47 21.63 26.76
N LYS A 357 6.40 21.06 26.00
CA LYS A 357 7.06 19.78 26.30
C LYS A 357 8.55 19.96 26.50
N GLU A 358 9.13 19.13 27.35
CA GLU A 358 10.57 19.06 27.54
C GLU A 358 11.23 18.18 26.48
N GLU A 359 12.53 18.41 26.21
CA GLU A 359 13.28 17.63 25.24
C GLU A 359 13.56 16.23 25.79
N THR A 360 13.05 15.21 25.10
CA THR A 360 13.24 13.80 25.46
C THR A 360 14.31 13.10 24.62
N ASN A 361 14.77 13.72 23.53
CA ASN A 361 15.70 13.08 22.61
C ASN A 361 17.16 13.26 23.06
N GLU A 362 17.84 12.15 23.36
CA GLU A 362 19.25 12.09 23.79
C GLU A 362 20.21 12.81 22.83
N LYS A 363 19.94 12.78 21.52
CA LYS A 363 20.79 13.45 20.51
C LYS A 363 20.71 14.98 20.63
N TYR A 364 19.54 15.50 20.99
CA TYR A 364 19.30 16.95 21.12
C TYR A 364 19.71 17.50 22.49
N LEU A 365 19.64 16.68 23.55
CA LEU A 365 20.12 17.03 24.89
C LEU A 365 21.61 17.42 24.92
N LYS A 366 22.43 16.89 24.01
CA LYS A 366 23.85 17.29 23.87
C LYS A 366 24.03 18.74 23.43
N TYR A 367 23.03 19.31 22.78
CA TYR A 367 23.03 20.64 22.20
C TYR A 367 22.11 21.61 22.98
N SER A 368 21.58 21.19 24.13
CA SER A 368 20.67 22.00 24.95
C SER A 368 21.34 23.26 25.50
N ASN A 369 22.64 23.21 25.78
CA ASN A 369 23.42 24.30 26.38
C ASN A 369 24.01 25.28 25.36
N ILE A 370 23.71 25.14 24.07
CA ILE A 370 24.18 26.09 23.06
C ILE A 370 23.38 27.40 23.21
N GLU A 371 24.08 28.50 23.45
CA GLU A 371 23.51 29.85 23.30
C GLU A 371 23.27 30.12 21.82
N ILE A 372 22.02 30.42 21.50
CA ILE A 372 21.55 30.57 20.12
C ILE A 372 21.10 32.01 19.96
N ASP A 373 21.72 32.74 19.03
CA ASP A 373 21.22 34.05 18.60
C ASP A 373 20.02 33.84 17.66
N ASN A 374 18.83 34.20 18.13
CA ASN A 374 17.59 34.01 17.40
C ASN A 374 17.50 34.94 16.17
N ASP A 375 18.09 36.13 16.25
CA ASP A 375 17.98 37.15 15.19
C ASP A 375 18.92 36.83 14.02
N GLU A 376 20.10 36.27 14.30
CA GLU A 376 21.03 35.80 13.26
C GLU A 376 20.44 34.62 12.48
N ILE A 377 19.79 33.69 13.18
CA ILE A 377 19.14 32.54 12.54
C ILE A 377 17.97 32.98 11.68
N LEU A 378 17.13 33.90 12.18
CA LEU A 378 16.00 34.42 11.40
C LEU A 378 16.48 35.04 10.08
N LYS A 379 17.56 35.82 10.11
CA LYS A 379 18.21 36.35 8.91
C LYS A 379 18.77 35.25 8.01
N GLU A 380 19.43 34.23 8.57
CA GLU A 380 19.93 33.08 7.79
C GLU A 380 18.79 32.32 7.07
N ILE A 381 17.61 32.19 7.70
CA ILE A 381 16.42 31.60 7.02
C ILE A 381 15.97 32.49 5.86
N GLU A 382 15.88 33.80 6.10
CA GLU A 382 15.39 34.75 5.10
C GLU A 382 16.33 34.84 3.90
N GLU A 383 17.64 34.88 4.12
CA GLU A 383 18.65 34.87 3.06
C GLU A 383 18.60 33.58 2.22
N GLU A 384 18.47 32.41 2.86
CA GLU A 384 18.35 31.14 2.15
C GLU A 384 17.01 30.97 1.42
N ASN A 385 15.93 31.55 1.95
CA ASN A 385 14.63 31.60 1.26
C ASN A 385 14.65 32.56 0.05
N GLN A 386 15.47 33.62 0.10
CA GLN A 386 15.65 34.59 -0.99
C GLN A 386 16.66 34.14 -2.05
N ARG A 387 17.54 33.17 -1.76
CA ARG A 387 18.51 32.58 -2.73
C ARG A 387 17.85 31.71 -3.81
N LEU A 388 16.61 32.02 -4.18
CA LEU A 388 15.79 31.31 -5.15
C LEU A 388 15.30 32.22 -6.27
#